data_AF-A0A1W9XE68-F1
#
_entry.id   AF-A0A1W9XE68-F1
#
_cell.length_a   1.000
_cell.length_b   1.000
_cell.length_c   1.000
_cell.angle_alpha   90.00
_cell.angle_beta   90.00
_cell.angle_gamma   90.00
#
_symmetry.space_group_name_H-M   'P 1'
#
loop_
_entity.id
_entity.type
_entity.pdbx_description
1 polymer ?
#
loop_
_entity_poly.entity_id
_entity_poly.type
_entity_poly.pdbx_seq_one_letter_code
_entity_poly.pdbx_strand_id
1 'polypeptide(L)'
;MFEKLEMINERPKPFEFYTASDLWTDKHTSEQMLSFHLNEQVDLSSRNGAFITISVEWITSHFKVGPGKKIADFGCGPGLYTTRLAQKQADVTGIDFSKNSVRYAQKIADDQGLPIYNWLQYFSPEALKTEFETCGFTSNTLYSDVAGAPFYSETEEFAIVARKI
;
A
#
# COMPACT_ATOMS: atom_id res chain seq x y z
N MET A 1 -11.08 39.31 8.15
CA MET A 1 -11.86 38.15 8.63
C MET A 1 -12.09 37.14 7.50
N PHE A 2 -12.41 37.63 6.29
CA PHE A 2 -12.52 36.81 5.07
C PHE A 2 -11.21 36.10 4.69
N GLU A 3 -10.08 36.82 4.64
CA GLU A 3 -8.76 36.23 4.30
C GLU A 3 -8.32 35.10 5.26
N LYS A 4 -8.61 35.21 6.56
CA LYS A 4 -8.29 34.15 7.53
C LYS A 4 -9.14 32.89 7.31
N LEU A 5 -10.36 33.04 6.80
CA LEU A 5 -11.23 31.90 6.48
C LEU A 5 -10.87 31.29 5.11
N GLU A 6 -10.38 32.08 4.16
CA GLU A 6 -9.82 31.57 2.91
C GLU A 6 -8.54 30.76 3.17
N MET A 7 -7.60 31.29 3.97
CA MET A 7 -6.38 30.56 4.35
C MET A 7 -6.63 29.22 5.07
N ILE A 8 -7.70 29.11 5.88
CA ILE A 8 -8.04 27.86 6.58
C ILE A 8 -8.67 26.83 5.63
N ASN A 9 -9.27 27.28 4.53
CA ASN A 9 -9.91 26.41 3.52
C ASN A 9 -9.00 26.11 2.32
N GLU A 10 -7.82 26.72 2.24
CA GLU A 10 -6.83 26.36 1.23
C GLU A 10 -6.44 24.89 1.42
N ARG A 11 -6.62 24.09 0.36
CA ARG A 11 -6.16 22.71 0.38
C ARG A 11 -4.63 22.72 0.46
N PRO A 12 -4.04 21.95 1.38
CA PRO A 12 -2.61 21.85 1.46
C PRO A 12 -2.04 21.29 0.15
N LYS A 13 -0.82 21.71 -0.18
CA LYS A 13 -0.08 21.10 -1.27
C LYS A 13 0.12 19.60 -0.99
N PRO A 14 0.22 18.76 -2.02
CA PRO A 14 0.58 17.36 -1.84
C PRO A 14 1.80 17.24 -0.92
N PHE A 15 1.67 16.43 0.14
CA PHE A 15 2.71 16.17 1.16
C PHE A 15 3.09 17.34 2.09
N GLU A 16 2.33 18.44 2.12
CA GLU A 16 2.64 19.61 2.97
C GLU A 16 2.40 19.35 4.47
N PHE A 17 1.35 18.61 4.82
CA PHE A 17 1.06 18.19 6.19
C PHE A 17 0.86 16.69 6.26
N TYR A 18 1.34 16.09 7.34
CA TYR A 18 1.39 14.65 7.51
C TYR A 18 0.60 14.20 8.75
N THR A 19 -0.67 13.84 8.54
CA THR A 19 -1.62 13.46 9.60
C THR A 19 -2.03 11.99 9.56
N ALA A 20 -1.37 11.18 8.73
CA ALA A 20 -1.75 9.79 8.51
C ALA A 20 -1.71 8.96 9.81
N SER A 21 -0.70 9.14 10.66
CA SER A 21 -0.63 8.42 11.95
C SER A 21 -1.89 8.65 12.78
N ASP A 22 -2.34 9.90 12.90
CA ASP A 22 -3.52 10.25 13.69
C ASP A 22 -4.80 9.70 13.04
N LEU A 23 -4.90 9.76 11.70
CA LEU A 23 -6.02 9.21 10.93
C LEU A 23 -6.18 7.69 11.13
N TRP A 24 -5.08 6.95 11.16
CA TRP A 24 -5.07 5.47 11.18
C TRP A 24 -4.97 4.87 12.59
N THR A 25 -4.61 5.65 13.61
CA THR A 25 -4.44 5.15 14.99
C THR A 25 -5.47 5.68 15.98
N ASP A 26 -6.17 6.78 15.69
CA ASP A 26 -7.32 7.18 16.50
C ASP A 26 -8.43 6.12 16.42
N LYS A 27 -9.03 5.82 17.58
CA LYS A 27 -9.96 4.69 17.72
C LYS A 27 -11.19 4.84 16.84
N HIS A 28 -11.76 6.05 16.75
CA HIS A 28 -12.98 6.28 15.99
C HIS A 28 -12.70 6.36 14.50
N THR A 29 -11.63 7.06 14.10
CA THR A 29 -11.29 7.19 12.68
C THR A 29 -10.79 5.86 12.10
N SER A 30 -9.98 5.09 12.83
CA SER A 30 -9.46 3.82 12.35
C SER A 30 -10.53 2.74 12.13
N GLU A 31 -11.61 2.74 12.92
CA GLU A 31 -12.78 1.86 12.71
C GLU A 31 -13.49 2.21 11.40
N GLN A 32 -13.70 3.50 11.12
CA GLN A 32 -14.28 3.96 9.86
C GLN A 32 -13.36 3.65 8.67
N MET A 33 -12.06 3.91 8.81
CA MET A 33 -11.08 3.61 7.76
C MET A 33 -10.95 2.11 7.49
N LEU A 34 -11.12 1.25 8.49
CA LEU A 34 -11.23 -0.19 8.29
C LEU A 34 -12.51 -0.54 7.52
N SER A 35 -13.65 0.08 7.85
CA SER A 35 -14.90 -0.18 7.14
C SER A 35 -14.84 0.21 5.65
N PHE A 36 -14.17 1.32 5.33
CA PHE A 36 -13.92 1.71 3.93
C PHE A 36 -12.97 0.73 3.23
N HIS A 37 -12.00 0.17 3.95
CA HIS A 37 -11.02 -0.76 3.38
C HIS A 37 -11.67 -2.09 2.96
N LEU A 38 -12.66 -2.53 3.74
CA LEU A 38 -13.41 -3.75 3.47
C LEU A 38 -14.53 -3.55 2.45
N ASN A 39 -14.85 -2.30 2.12
CA ASN A 39 -15.81 -2.00 1.08
C ASN A 39 -15.12 -2.07 -0.29
N GLU A 40 -15.24 -3.22 -0.93
CA GLU A 40 -14.64 -3.49 -2.25
C GLU A 40 -15.20 -2.61 -3.40
N GLN A 41 -16.15 -1.71 -3.14
CA GLN A 41 -16.78 -0.85 -4.14
C GLN A 41 -16.27 0.59 -4.15
N VAL A 42 -15.42 0.99 -3.19
CA VAL A 42 -14.99 2.39 -3.02
C VAL A 42 -13.47 2.54 -2.97
N ASP A 43 -12.97 3.61 -3.58
CA ASP A 43 -11.54 3.96 -3.60
C ASP A 43 -11.17 4.97 -2.51
N LEU A 44 -11.63 4.76 -1.26
CA LEU A 44 -11.48 5.75 -0.17
C LEU A 44 -10.28 5.47 0.73
N SER A 45 -10.07 4.21 1.09
CA SER A 45 -9.00 3.80 2.01
C SER A 45 -8.16 2.66 1.44
N SER A 46 -8.64 2.01 0.38
CA SER A 46 -7.89 1.15 -0.52
C SER A 46 -8.48 1.27 -1.92
N ARG A 47 -7.85 0.62 -2.90
CA ARG A 47 -8.46 0.44 -4.23
C ARG A 47 -9.64 -0.53 -4.15
N ASN A 48 -10.60 -0.38 -5.06
CA ASN A 48 -11.74 -1.28 -5.17
C ASN A 48 -11.30 -2.72 -5.52
N GLY A 49 -12.14 -3.70 -5.20
CA GLY A 49 -11.79 -5.11 -5.29
C GLY A 49 -11.47 -5.58 -6.72
N ALA A 50 -12.12 -4.99 -7.72
CA ALA A 50 -11.85 -5.30 -9.12
C ALA A 50 -10.44 -4.86 -9.53
N PHE A 51 -10.04 -3.65 -9.12
CA PHE A 51 -8.69 -3.15 -9.37
C PHE A 51 -7.64 -4.00 -8.65
N ILE A 52 -7.84 -4.30 -7.37
CA ILE A 52 -6.92 -5.17 -6.59
C ILE A 52 -6.74 -6.53 -7.27
N THR A 53 -7.82 -7.12 -7.80
CA THR A 53 -7.75 -8.40 -8.50
C THR A 53 -6.86 -8.32 -9.74
N ILE A 54 -7.02 -7.28 -10.56
CA ILE A 54 -6.19 -7.07 -11.76
C ILE A 54 -4.73 -6.83 -11.36
N SER A 55 -4.48 -6.03 -10.32
CA SER A 55 -3.14 -5.78 -9.80
C SER A 55 -2.46 -7.07 -9.31
N VAL A 56 -3.16 -7.91 -8.54
CA VAL A 56 -2.61 -9.19 -8.07
C VAL A 56 -2.28 -10.12 -9.23
N GLU A 57 -3.14 -10.22 -10.25
CA GLU A 57 -2.86 -11.04 -11.44
C GLU A 57 -1.64 -10.50 -12.21
N TRP A 58 -1.54 -9.18 -12.37
CA TRP A 58 -0.39 -8.56 -13.00
C TRP A 58 0.91 -8.85 -12.22
N ILE A 59 0.93 -8.59 -10.90
CA ILE A 59 2.07 -8.87 -10.03
C ILE A 59 2.46 -10.36 -10.13
N THR A 60 1.48 -11.25 -10.06
CA THR A 60 1.70 -12.69 -10.12
C THR A 60 2.34 -13.10 -11.43
N SER A 61 1.82 -12.60 -12.55
CA SER A 61 2.33 -12.90 -13.89
C SER A 61 3.70 -12.27 -14.15
N HIS A 62 3.90 -11.02 -13.73
CA HIS A 62 5.12 -10.25 -13.97
C HIS A 62 6.31 -10.80 -13.17
N PHE A 63 6.10 -11.11 -11.88
CA PHE A 63 7.16 -11.59 -10.98
C PHE A 63 7.24 -13.11 -10.84
N LYS A 64 6.34 -13.83 -11.53
CA LYS A 64 6.20 -15.30 -11.42
C LYS A 64 6.01 -15.72 -9.96
N VAL A 65 5.04 -15.07 -9.31
CA VAL A 65 4.67 -15.38 -7.92
C VAL A 65 4.12 -16.81 -7.87
N GLY A 66 4.58 -17.57 -6.88
CA GLY A 66 4.30 -19.00 -6.77
C GLY A 66 5.08 -19.63 -5.62
N PRO A 67 5.05 -20.97 -5.51
CA PRO A 67 5.83 -21.72 -4.52
C PRO A 67 7.30 -21.31 -4.48
N GLY A 68 7.82 -21.11 -3.27
CA GLY A 68 9.22 -20.75 -3.03
C GLY A 68 9.55 -19.27 -3.22
N LYS A 69 8.57 -18.42 -3.61
CA LYS A 69 8.73 -16.96 -3.59
C LYS A 69 8.41 -16.42 -2.21
N LYS A 70 9.29 -15.56 -1.69
CA LYS A 70 9.08 -14.80 -0.46
C LYS A 70 8.72 -13.36 -0.80
N ILE A 71 7.68 -12.83 -0.17
CA ILE A 71 7.16 -11.49 -0.43
C ILE A 71 6.96 -10.78 0.90
N ALA A 72 7.36 -9.50 0.96
CA ALA A 72 6.99 -8.60 2.05
C ALA A 72 6.03 -7.53 1.48
N ASP A 73 4.84 -7.41 2.06
CA ASP A 73 3.80 -6.45 1.70
C ASP A 73 3.77 -5.33 2.75
N PHE A 74 4.39 -4.20 2.43
CA PHE A 74 4.52 -3.04 3.32
C PHE A 74 3.33 -2.09 3.14
N GLY A 75 2.67 -1.73 4.25
CA GLY A 75 1.38 -1.04 4.21
C GLY A 75 0.25 -1.99 3.83
N CYS A 76 0.27 -3.23 4.34
CA CYS A 76 -0.65 -4.27 3.90
C CYS A 76 -2.12 -4.01 4.26
N GLY A 77 -2.39 -3.02 5.14
CA GLY A 77 -3.73 -2.71 5.64
C GLY A 77 -4.41 -3.95 6.23
N PRO A 78 -5.66 -4.25 5.85
CA PRO A 78 -6.37 -5.46 6.30
C PRO A 78 -5.93 -6.73 5.54
N GLY A 79 -4.86 -6.67 4.72
CA GLY A 79 -4.27 -7.82 4.04
C GLY A 79 -4.89 -8.15 2.68
N LEU A 80 -5.46 -7.17 1.96
CA LEU A 80 -6.16 -7.42 0.68
C LEU A 80 -5.22 -8.00 -0.39
N TYR A 81 -4.00 -7.47 -0.50
CA TYR A 81 -2.96 -7.97 -1.40
C TYR A 81 -2.24 -9.17 -0.78
N THR A 82 -1.77 -9.04 0.47
CA THR A 82 -1.12 -10.12 1.24
C THR A 82 -1.83 -11.46 1.09
N THR A 83 -3.14 -11.51 1.38
CA THR A 83 -3.93 -12.75 1.35
C THR A 83 -4.01 -13.33 -0.06
N ARG A 84 -4.28 -12.48 -1.06
CA ARG A 84 -4.43 -12.92 -2.45
C ARG A 84 -3.10 -13.41 -3.04
N LEU A 85 -1.98 -12.81 -2.66
CA LEU A 85 -0.63 -13.27 -3.06
C LEU A 85 -0.26 -14.59 -2.35
N ALA A 86 -0.62 -14.75 -1.07
CA ALA A 86 -0.43 -16.00 -0.35
C ALA A 86 -1.24 -17.16 -0.94
N GLN A 87 -2.46 -16.89 -1.42
CA GLN A 87 -3.28 -17.86 -2.15
C GLN A 87 -2.61 -18.37 -3.45
N LYS A 88 -1.64 -17.62 -4.00
CA LYS A 88 -0.77 -18.08 -5.10
C LYS A 88 0.38 -18.98 -4.63
N GLN A 89 0.36 -19.43 -3.36
CA GLN A 89 1.36 -20.29 -2.73
C GLN A 89 2.72 -19.63 -2.48
N ALA A 90 2.77 -18.29 -2.47
CA ALA A 90 3.95 -17.56 -2.01
C ALA A 90 4.00 -17.48 -0.49
N ASP A 91 5.21 -17.40 0.06
CA ASP A 91 5.46 -17.09 1.48
C ASP A 91 5.41 -15.57 1.65
N VAL A 92 4.24 -15.06 2.06
CA VAL A 92 3.96 -13.63 2.13
C VAL A 92 3.92 -13.18 3.58
N THR A 93 4.67 -12.12 3.88
CA THR A 93 4.66 -11.41 5.15
C THR A 93 4.00 -10.04 4.97
N GLY A 94 2.87 -9.81 5.64
CA GLY A 94 2.21 -8.49 5.66
C GLY A 94 2.74 -7.62 6.78
N ILE A 95 2.92 -6.32 6.52
CA ILE A 95 3.47 -5.37 7.48
C ILE A 95 2.64 -4.08 7.44
N ASP A 96 2.01 -3.69 8.55
CA ASP A 96 1.22 -2.46 8.65
C ASP A 96 1.22 -1.90 10.07
N PHE A 97 1.18 -0.58 10.24
CA PHE A 97 1.23 0.03 11.57
C PHE A 97 -0.14 0.09 12.27
N SER A 98 -1.23 0.11 11.51
CA SER A 98 -2.59 0.23 12.04
C SER A 98 -2.94 -1.05 12.80
N LYS A 99 -2.96 -0.97 14.13
CA LYS A 99 -3.30 -2.11 15.00
C LYS A 99 -4.68 -2.69 14.66
N ASN A 100 -5.64 -1.85 14.25
CA ASN A 100 -6.98 -2.30 13.86
C ASN A 100 -6.95 -3.04 12.53
N SER A 101 -6.22 -2.53 11.52
CA SER A 101 -6.04 -3.20 10.24
C SER A 101 -5.27 -4.51 10.39
N VAL A 102 -4.17 -4.50 11.16
CA VAL A 102 -3.37 -5.70 11.47
C VAL A 102 -4.18 -6.73 12.22
N ARG A 103 -5.00 -6.35 13.22
CA ARG A 103 -5.85 -7.32 13.92
C ARG A 103 -6.85 -7.98 12.99
N TYR A 104 -7.44 -7.21 12.06
CA TYR A 104 -8.30 -7.78 11.03
C TYR A 104 -7.52 -8.72 10.09
N ALA A 105 -6.38 -8.27 9.59
CA ALA A 105 -5.51 -9.04 8.71
C ALA A 105 -5.07 -10.35 9.38
N GLN A 106 -4.67 -10.30 10.66
CA GLN A 106 -4.33 -11.46 11.48
C GLN A 106 -5.52 -12.41 11.62
N LYS A 107 -6.74 -11.91 11.87
CA LYS A 107 -7.92 -12.77 11.93
C LYS A 107 -8.16 -13.54 10.61
N ILE A 108 -7.97 -12.89 9.46
CA ILE A 108 -8.09 -13.54 8.14
C ILE A 108 -6.90 -14.47 7.87
N ALA A 109 -5.71 -14.07 8.32
CA ALA A 109 -4.46 -14.78 8.13
C ALA A 109 -4.31 -16.00 9.04
N ASP A 110 -4.88 -16.00 10.25
CA ASP A 110 -4.82 -17.11 11.21
C ASP A 110 -5.55 -18.34 10.66
N ASP A 111 -6.63 -18.14 9.92
CA ASP A 111 -7.31 -19.20 9.15
C ASP A 111 -6.42 -19.78 8.04
N GLN A 112 -5.32 -19.09 7.67
CA GLN A 112 -4.45 -19.40 6.53
C GLN A 112 -2.95 -19.57 6.89
N GLY A 113 -2.58 -19.39 8.17
CA GLY A 113 -1.20 -19.50 8.67
C GLY A 113 -0.21 -18.41 8.21
N LEU A 114 -0.66 -17.16 7.96
CA LEU A 114 0.20 -16.10 7.41
C LEU A 114 0.75 -15.13 8.49
N PRO A 115 2.05 -14.77 8.47
CA PRO A 115 2.63 -13.84 9.44
C PRO A 115 2.33 -12.36 9.10
N ILE A 116 1.87 -11.58 10.10
CA ILE A 116 1.64 -10.13 10.00
C ILE A 116 2.38 -9.37 11.11
N TYR A 117 3.15 -8.33 10.75
CA TYR A 117 3.95 -7.50 11.67
C TYR A 117 3.55 -6.01 11.67
N ASN A 118 4.00 -5.24 12.68
CA ASN A 118 3.76 -3.80 12.81
C ASN A 118 5.03 -2.97 12.52
N TRP A 119 4.99 -2.04 11.55
CA TRP A 119 6.11 -1.15 11.20
C TRP A 119 5.66 0.15 10.52
N LEU A 120 6.43 1.24 10.67
CA LEU A 120 6.12 2.60 10.19
C LEU A 120 7.31 3.21 9.42
N GLN A 121 7.17 3.43 8.10
CA GLN A 121 8.10 4.27 7.33
C GLN A 121 7.43 4.81 6.06
N TYR A 122 7.74 6.06 5.67
CA TYR A 122 7.17 6.75 4.52
C TYR A 122 8.28 7.37 3.66
N PHE A 123 8.11 7.36 2.34
CA PHE A 123 9.11 7.83 1.40
C PHE A 123 8.52 8.82 0.39
N SER A 124 9.29 9.86 0.05
CA SER A 124 9.10 10.60 -1.21
C SER A 124 9.66 9.76 -2.37
N PRO A 125 9.31 10.06 -3.64
CA PRO A 125 9.90 9.37 -4.80
C PRO A 125 11.43 9.40 -4.80
N GLU A 126 12.02 10.55 -4.45
CA GLU A 126 13.47 10.75 -4.38
C GLU A 126 14.07 9.95 -3.23
N ALA A 127 13.46 10.00 -2.05
CA ALA A 127 13.90 9.23 -0.89
C ALA A 127 13.86 7.72 -1.17
N LEU A 128 12.77 7.23 -1.77
CA LEU A 128 12.61 5.83 -2.12
C LEU A 128 13.67 5.38 -3.14
N LYS A 129 13.98 6.21 -4.13
CA LYS A 129 15.03 5.94 -5.10
C LYS A 129 16.42 5.86 -4.44
N THR A 130 16.75 6.81 -3.56
CA THR A 130 18.01 6.80 -2.80
C THR A 130 18.13 5.56 -1.91
N GLU A 131 17.05 5.14 -1.27
CA GLU A 131 17.02 3.92 -0.45
C GLU A 131 17.23 2.65 -1.28
N PHE A 132 16.60 2.56 -2.46
CA PHE A 132 16.86 1.47 -3.40
C PHE A 132 18.34 1.42 -3.78
N GLU A 133 18.93 2.53 -4.20
CA GLU A 133 20.34 2.61 -4.57
C GLU A 133 21.25 2.22 -3.40
N THR A 134 21.00 2.74 -2.20
CA THR A 134 21.75 2.44 -0.97
C THR A 134 21.68 0.95 -0.59
N CYS A 135 20.52 0.31 -0.81
CA CYS A 135 20.32 -1.11 -0.55
C CYS A 135 20.83 -2.02 -1.69
N GLY A 136 21.49 -1.46 -2.72
CA GLY A 136 22.02 -2.21 -3.85
C GLY A 136 20.95 -2.64 -4.86
N PHE A 137 19.85 -1.89 -4.97
CA PHE A 137 18.84 -2.08 -6.00
C PHE A 137 19.01 -1.06 -7.14
N THR A 138 18.69 -1.47 -8.35
CA THR A 138 18.50 -0.60 -9.51
C THR A 138 17.03 -0.57 -9.90
N SER A 139 16.47 0.61 -10.13
CA SER A 139 15.12 0.78 -10.66
C SER A 139 15.14 0.59 -12.17
N ASN A 140 14.43 -0.41 -12.69
CA ASN A 140 14.42 -0.72 -14.12
C ASN A 140 13.17 -0.21 -14.85
N THR A 141 12.05 0.02 -14.15
CA THR A 141 10.77 0.32 -14.81
C THR A 141 9.82 1.12 -13.91
N LEU A 142 9.15 2.10 -14.51
CA LEU A 142 8.07 2.90 -13.92
C LEU A 142 6.73 2.50 -14.56
N TYR A 143 5.68 2.48 -13.73
CA TYR A 143 4.28 2.30 -14.12
C TYR A 143 3.45 3.42 -13.48
N SER A 144 2.28 3.74 -14.06
CA SER A 144 1.35 4.69 -13.42
C SER A 144 0.51 4.04 -12.32
N ASP A 145 0.56 2.72 -12.17
CA ASP A 145 -0.11 1.98 -11.10
C ASP A 145 0.54 0.62 -10.83
N VAL A 146 -0.01 -0.12 -9.86
CA VAL A 146 0.40 -1.49 -9.50
C VAL A 146 -0.31 -2.58 -10.33
N ALA A 147 -1.01 -2.21 -11.41
CA ALA A 147 -1.60 -3.10 -12.40
C ALA A 147 -0.81 -3.12 -13.73
N GLY A 148 0.31 -2.39 -13.78
CA GLY A 148 1.21 -2.38 -14.94
C GLY A 148 0.82 -1.38 -16.03
N ALA A 149 -0.01 -0.38 -15.72
CA ALA A 149 -0.33 0.68 -16.67
C ALA A 149 0.94 1.44 -17.10
N PRO A 150 1.10 1.78 -18.39
CA PRO A 150 2.22 2.59 -18.86
C PRO A 150 2.33 3.89 -18.05
N PHE A 151 3.57 4.31 -17.76
CA PHE A 151 3.81 5.53 -17.00
C PHE A 151 3.61 6.80 -17.84
N TYR A 152 2.90 7.79 -17.30
CA TYR A 152 2.76 9.13 -17.87
C TYR A 152 3.11 10.20 -16.83
N SER A 153 3.77 11.28 -17.23
CA SER A 153 4.26 12.35 -16.33
C SER A 153 3.16 13.11 -15.58
N GLU A 154 1.94 13.04 -16.08
CA GLU A 154 0.76 13.72 -15.54
C GLU A 154 -0.06 12.86 -14.56
N THR A 155 0.35 11.61 -14.27
CA THR A 155 -0.38 10.78 -13.32
C THR A 155 -0.04 11.13 -11.87
N GLU A 156 -1.06 11.15 -11.01
CA GLU A 156 -0.93 11.43 -9.58
C GLU A 156 -0.28 10.28 -8.79
N GLU A 157 -0.14 9.12 -9.43
CA GLU A 157 0.42 7.89 -8.86
C GLU A 157 1.53 7.33 -9.75
N PHE A 158 2.40 6.54 -9.13
CA PHE A 158 3.45 5.79 -9.80
C PHE A 158 3.76 4.50 -9.04
N ALA A 159 4.27 3.50 -9.75
CA ALA A 159 4.87 2.31 -9.17
C ALA A 159 6.26 2.07 -9.78
N ILE A 160 7.20 1.62 -8.94
CA ILE A 160 8.58 1.36 -9.34
C ILE A 160 8.87 -0.13 -9.21
N VAL A 161 9.44 -0.72 -10.25
CA VAL A 161 10.05 -2.05 -10.18
C VAL A 161 11.56 -1.92 -10.07
N ALA A 162 12.10 -2.36 -8.95
CA ALA A 162 13.53 -2.39 -8.67
C ALA A 162 14.06 -3.83 -8.58
N ARG A 163 15.32 -4.02 -8.95
CA ARG A 163 16.02 -5.31 -8.90
C ARG A 163 17.32 -5.18 -8.13
N LYS A 164 17.64 -6.17 -7.31
CA LYS A 164 18.92 -6.21 -6.59
C LYS A 164 20.06 -6.48 -7.57
N ILE A 165 21.15 -5.73 -7.44
CA ILE A 165 22.43 -5.92 -8.16
C ILE A 165 23.27 -6.99 -7.45
#